data_AF-A0A3S3QX03-F1
#
_entry.id   AF-A0A3S3QX03-F1
#
_cell.length_a   1.000
_cell.length_b   1.000
_cell.length_c   1.000
_cell.angle_alpha   90.00
_cell.angle_beta   90.00
_cell.angle_gamma   90.00
#
_symmetry.space_group_name_H-M   'P 1'
#
loop_
_entity.id
_entity.type
_entity.pdbx_description
1 polymer ?
#
loop_
_entity_poly.entity_id
_entity_poly.type
_entity_poly.pdbx_seq_one_letter_code
_entity_poly.pdbx_strand_id
1 'polypeptide(L)'
;MTVTADLKFAKARKREKPVEAHVPYLRHVDDNLVVTKSGFLVGVIQLGGLPFQTMDQAELNNRLFNRNTTFRNLSTSRFAAYATIIRRHVTPEIEGDFDNPFVAELDARYMDELGSKNLFVNEAFLTLIRRPMVGRVGWVDKALNAFRISTAGEETREEAMAELHDVLNGVVKDFSAYGARLLGVVTRRGSLFSEPAEFIAKILAGGADVEMPLPRMSLASACATRQIFFGKSALEIRGAQTSKIAAMVAIKEYPPFTAPGSLDGLLRLPHEFILTQSFAIEDRVTAMRRINTISNQVSGSDEAGTTVEDSVHAGADKLAGGEVVFGQHHLTVMALAADVQGLNRSLSDITAELSRMSIVPVRETLNTELAFWAQLPGNFSYIARRALISSLNFAGLFSGHNFPSGQREGLHWKRPIALLETTSQTAYYFNFHVHDVGHFTVFGPTGSGKTVVLSFLMAQAMRISPRPRCVYFDYMRGAELFIRALGGRYEVMEPMQATGFAPLQLEDTAENRTFLEGLLRYLLT
;
A
#
# COMPACT_ATOMS: atom_id res chain seq x y z
N MET A 1 -11.15 -41.03 26.18
CA MET A 1 -12.12 -40.61 25.15
C MET A 1 -11.83 -39.18 24.79
N THR A 2 -11.30 -38.92 23.60
CA THR A 2 -11.00 -37.55 23.16
C THR A 2 -12.31 -36.81 22.89
N VAL A 3 -12.49 -35.68 23.57
CA VAL A 3 -13.64 -34.75 23.49
C VAL A 3 -14.08 -34.41 22.05
N THR A 4 -13.21 -34.67 21.06
CA THR A 4 -13.46 -34.47 19.65
C THR A 4 -14.39 -35.49 18.97
N ALA A 5 -14.64 -36.67 19.54
CA ALA A 5 -15.52 -37.67 18.93
C ALA A 5 -17.01 -37.35 19.09
N ASP A 6 -17.39 -36.70 20.20
CA ASP A 6 -18.78 -36.40 20.56
C ASP A 6 -19.28 -35.05 20.04
N LEU A 7 -18.44 -34.32 19.30
CA LEU A 7 -18.85 -33.06 18.68
C LEU A 7 -19.77 -33.32 17.47
N LYS A 8 -20.91 -32.64 17.42
CA LYS A 8 -21.93 -32.71 16.34
C LYS A 8 -21.36 -32.63 14.92
N PHE A 9 -20.22 -31.95 14.74
CA PHE A 9 -19.54 -31.78 13.45
C PHE A 9 -18.14 -32.42 13.36
N ALA A 10 -17.82 -33.39 14.22
CA ALA A 10 -16.51 -34.04 14.29
C ALA A 10 -16.02 -34.63 12.95
N LYS A 11 -16.93 -35.25 12.19
CA LYS A 11 -16.62 -35.83 10.86
C LYS A 11 -16.31 -34.76 9.81
N ALA A 12 -17.01 -33.62 9.83
CA ALA A 12 -16.77 -32.50 8.91
C ALA A 12 -15.42 -31.84 9.23
N ARG A 13 -15.16 -31.57 10.52
CA ARG A 13 -13.89 -30.99 10.99
C ARG A 13 -12.66 -31.84 10.64
N LYS A 14 -12.78 -33.18 10.63
CA LYS A 14 -11.68 -34.08 10.21
C LYS A 14 -11.38 -34.02 8.71
N ARG A 15 -12.33 -33.57 7.88
CA ARG A 15 -12.17 -33.45 6.42
C ARG A 15 -11.65 -32.07 6.00
N GLU A 16 -11.92 -31.06 6.82
CA GLU A 16 -11.47 -29.70 6.61
C GLU A 16 -9.96 -29.58 6.84
N LYS A 17 -9.23 -29.04 5.86
CA LYS A 17 -7.84 -28.68 6.06
C LYS A 17 -7.77 -27.37 6.82
N PRO A 18 -6.97 -27.28 7.90
CA PRO A 18 -6.88 -26.04 8.65
C PRO A 18 -6.19 -24.97 7.79
N VAL A 19 -6.58 -23.70 7.95
CA VAL A 19 -5.98 -22.55 7.26
C VAL A 19 -4.47 -22.53 7.39
N GLU A 20 -3.94 -22.92 8.56
CA GLU A 20 -2.50 -23.00 8.80
C GLU A 20 -1.77 -23.90 7.79
N ALA A 21 -2.41 -24.91 7.21
CA ALA A 21 -1.81 -25.76 6.17
C ALA A 21 -1.51 -25.00 4.87
N HIS A 22 -2.24 -23.92 4.62
CA HIS A 22 -2.13 -23.08 3.42
C HIS A 22 -1.29 -21.81 3.67
N VAL A 23 -1.16 -21.38 4.92
CA VAL A 23 -0.32 -20.22 5.29
C VAL A 23 1.15 -20.65 5.40
N PRO A 24 2.07 -20.08 4.58
CA PRO A 24 3.43 -20.59 4.47
C PRO A 24 4.36 -20.10 5.58
N TYR A 25 3.98 -19.09 6.38
CA TYR A 25 4.88 -18.40 7.31
C TYR A 25 5.04 -19.16 8.63
N LEU A 26 6.28 -19.35 9.07
CA LEU A 26 6.56 -20.08 10.30
C LEU A 26 6.75 -19.13 11.49
N ARG A 27 7.76 -18.25 11.42
CA ARG A 27 8.17 -17.33 12.50
C ARG A 27 9.08 -16.22 11.98
N HIS A 28 9.30 -15.20 12.79
CA HIS A 28 10.39 -14.25 12.62
C HIS A 28 11.75 -14.95 12.77
N VAL A 29 12.73 -14.56 11.94
CA VAL A 29 14.15 -14.91 12.14
C VAL A 29 14.95 -13.75 12.71
N ASP A 30 14.46 -12.53 12.51
CA ASP A 30 14.86 -11.29 13.17
C ASP A 30 13.64 -10.33 13.19
N ASP A 31 13.88 -9.06 13.51
CA ASP A 31 12.81 -8.06 13.62
C ASP A 31 12.10 -7.77 12.29
N ASN A 32 12.73 -7.95 11.13
CA ASN A 32 12.20 -7.58 9.81
C ASN A 32 11.84 -8.78 8.94
N LEU A 33 12.54 -9.91 9.10
CA LEU A 33 12.45 -11.07 8.23
C LEU A 33 11.63 -12.20 8.84
N VAL A 34 10.81 -12.81 8.00
CA VAL A 34 10.02 -14.00 8.30
C VAL A 34 10.53 -15.19 7.50
N VAL A 35 10.62 -16.35 8.13
CA VAL A 35 10.92 -17.61 7.43
C VAL A 35 9.64 -18.40 7.15
N THR A 36 9.53 -18.96 5.94
CA THR A 36 8.43 -19.86 5.56
C THR A 36 8.74 -21.32 5.93
N LYS A 37 7.70 -22.17 5.94
CA LYS A 37 7.80 -23.62 6.11
C LYS A 37 8.68 -24.29 5.04
N SER A 38 8.79 -23.66 3.87
CA SER A 38 9.65 -24.09 2.76
C SER A 38 11.06 -23.50 2.83
N GLY A 39 11.40 -22.79 3.91
CA GLY A 39 12.72 -22.20 4.13
C GLY A 39 12.97 -20.88 3.41
N PHE A 40 11.97 -20.27 2.78
CA PHE A 40 12.12 -18.96 2.13
C PHE A 40 12.26 -17.87 3.19
N LEU A 41 13.10 -16.90 2.93
CA LEU A 41 13.16 -15.66 3.71
C LEU A 41 12.28 -14.60 3.04
N VAL A 42 11.52 -13.86 3.84
CA VAL A 42 10.52 -12.91 3.36
C VAL A 42 10.69 -11.60 4.12
N GLY A 43 10.88 -10.50 3.39
CA GLY A 43 10.84 -9.14 3.92
C GLY A 43 9.72 -8.35 3.25
N VAL A 44 8.98 -7.56 4.01
CA VAL A 44 7.81 -6.81 3.55
C VAL A 44 8.08 -5.32 3.67
N ILE A 45 7.93 -4.58 2.57
CA ILE A 45 8.06 -3.13 2.52
C ILE A 45 6.66 -2.53 2.34
N GLN A 46 6.28 -1.59 3.19
CA GLN A 46 5.09 -0.77 2.98
C GLN A 46 5.45 0.47 2.14
N LEU A 47 4.58 0.85 1.23
CA LEU A 47 4.70 2.05 0.41
C LEU A 47 3.55 3.00 0.76
N GLY A 48 3.87 4.27 1.06
CA GLY A 48 2.86 5.34 1.10
C GLY A 48 2.24 5.59 -0.29
N GLY A 49 3.05 5.34 -1.32
CA GLY A 49 2.73 5.46 -2.73
C GLY A 49 2.99 6.85 -3.30
N LEU A 50 3.01 6.92 -4.63
CA LEU A 50 3.41 8.11 -5.35
C LEU A 50 2.17 8.93 -5.79
N PRO A 51 2.10 10.25 -5.49
CA PRO A 51 1.05 11.12 -5.98
C PRO A 51 1.27 11.43 -7.46
N PHE A 52 0.81 10.52 -8.32
CA PHE A 52 1.06 10.54 -9.76
C PHE A 52 0.29 11.63 -10.53
N GLN A 53 -0.83 12.14 -9.97
CA GLN A 53 -1.73 13.05 -10.69
C GLN A 53 -1.12 14.42 -10.99
N THR A 54 -0.08 14.82 -10.26
CA THR A 54 0.59 16.12 -10.41
C THR A 54 1.95 16.01 -11.09
N MET A 55 2.34 14.81 -11.55
CA MET A 55 3.61 14.57 -12.20
C MET A 55 3.48 14.62 -13.72
N ASP A 56 4.52 15.10 -14.40
CA ASP A 56 4.57 15.03 -15.85
C ASP A 56 4.85 13.59 -16.34
N GLN A 57 4.57 13.35 -17.62
CA GLN A 57 4.72 12.02 -18.21
C GLN A 57 6.17 11.56 -18.30
N ALA A 58 7.13 12.49 -18.45
CA ALA A 58 8.55 12.16 -18.55
C ALA A 58 9.07 11.60 -17.23
N GLU A 59 8.68 12.22 -16.11
CA GLU A 59 8.98 11.77 -14.76
C GLU A 59 8.35 10.40 -14.47
N LEU A 60 7.10 10.19 -14.85
CA LEU A 60 6.45 8.87 -14.71
C LEU A 60 7.17 7.77 -15.50
N ASN A 61 7.63 8.08 -16.71
CA ASN A 61 8.41 7.16 -17.53
C ASN A 61 9.79 6.88 -16.91
N ASN A 62 10.51 7.90 -16.43
CA ASN A 62 11.79 7.73 -15.74
C ASN A 62 11.66 6.82 -14.52
N ARG A 63 10.59 7.00 -13.75
CA ARG A 63 10.30 6.15 -12.59
C ARG A 63 10.00 4.70 -12.96
N LEU A 64 9.33 4.45 -14.09
CA LEU A 64 9.18 3.10 -14.63
C LEU A 64 10.54 2.45 -14.91
N PHE A 65 11.46 3.16 -15.55
CA PHE A 65 12.80 2.64 -15.83
C PHE A 65 13.62 2.40 -14.55
N ASN A 66 13.47 3.26 -13.54
CA ASN A 66 14.08 3.06 -12.23
C ASN A 66 13.56 1.78 -11.57
N ARG A 67 12.24 1.57 -11.55
CA ARG A 67 11.63 0.33 -11.03
C ARG A 67 12.11 -0.91 -11.79
N ASN A 68 12.16 -0.86 -13.12
CA ASN A 68 12.72 -1.94 -13.93
C ASN A 68 14.17 -2.24 -13.53
N THR A 69 14.99 -1.22 -13.31
CA THR A 69 16.38 -1.36 -12.88
C THR A 69 16.46 -2.04 -11.50
N THR A 70 15.64 -1.64 -10.53
CA THR A 70 15.57 -2.28 -9.21
C THR A 70 15.25 -3.77 -9.33
N PHE A 71 14.23 -4.16 -10.11
CA PHE A 71 13.87 -5.58 -10.28
C PHE A 71 14.92 -6.37 -11.07
N ARG A 72 15.62 -5.75 -12.01
CA ARG A 72 16.76 -6.35 -12.71
C ARG A 72 17.93 -6.60 -11.75
N ASN A 73 18.19 -5.68 -10.81
CA ASN A 73 19.30 -5.78 -9.87
C ASN A 73 19.15 -6.95 -8.87
N LEU A 74 17.93 -7.46 -8.66
CA LEU A 74 17.72 -8.73 -7.94
C LEU A 74 18.48 -9.90 -8.59
N SER A 75 18.71 -9.82 -9.92
CA SER A 75 19.66 -10.55 -10.77
C SER A 75 19.60 -12.08 -10.83
N THR A 76 19.01 -12.75 -9.84
CA THR A 76 19.03 -14.22 -9.73
C THR A 76 17.62 -14.80 -9.59
N SER A 77 17.47 -16.04 -10.06
CA SER A 77 16.26 -16.84 -9.88
C SER A 77 16.01 -17.28 -8.44
N ARG A 78 16.79 -16.80 -7.46
CA ARG A 78 16.50 -16.98 -6.04
C ARG A 78 15.49 -15.96 -5.54
N PHE A 79 15.46 -14.78 -6.15
CA PHE A 79 14.57 -13.71 -5.73
C PHE A 79 13.21 -13.78 -6.41
N ALA A 80 12.20 -13.31 -5.70
CA ALA A 80 10.87 -13.03 -6.22
C ALA A 80 10.30 -11.80 -5.50
N ALA A 81 9.48 -11.04 -6.21
CA ALA A 81 8.76 -9.92 -5.66
C ALA A 81 7.25 -10.20 -5.65
N TYR A 82 6.54 -9.72 -4.64
CA TYR A 82 5.08 -9.60 -4.66
C TYR A 82 4.71 -8.14 -4.44
N ALA A 83 3.82 -7.63 -5.28
CA ALA A 83 3.18 -6.35 -5.07
C ALA A 83 1.73 -6.58 -4.65
N THR A 84 1.31 -6.03 -3.52
CA THR A 84 -0.06 -6.15 -3.01
C THR A 84 -0.64 -4.78 -2.71
N ILE A 85 -1.84 -4.51 -3.21
CA ILE A 85 -2.63 -3.33 -2.84
C ILE A 85 -3.89 -3.81 -2.14
N ILE A 86 -4.09 -3.32 -0.92
CA ILE A 86 -5.30 -3.56 -0.13
C ILE A 86 -6.11 -2.26 -0.14
N ARG A 87 -7.23 -2.26 -0.84
CA ARG A 87 -8.21 -1.18 -0.82
C ARG A 87 -9.37 -1.58 0.08
N ARG A 88 -9.59 -0.81 1.14
CA ARG A 88 -10.63 -1.07 2.14
C ARG A 88 -11.48 0.15 2.37
N HIS A 89 -12.74 -0.08 2.69
CA HIS A 89 -13.65 0.95 3.12
C HIS A 89 -13.23 1.44 4.52
N VAL A 90 -13.34 2.74 4.77
CA VAL A 90 -13.08 3.35 6.06
C VAL A 90 -14.23 4.25 6.45
N THR A 91 -14.61 4.18 7.72
CA THR A 91 -15.47 5.20 8.31
C THR A 91 -14.58 6.41 8.67
N PRO A 92 -14.87 7.61 8.15
CA PRO A 92 -14.09 8.80 8.46
C PRO A 92 -14.30 9.19 9.91
N GLU A 93 -13.24 9.16 10.71
CA GLU A 93 -13.28 9.59 12.11
C GLU A 93 -12.01 10.38 12.45
N ILE A 94 -12.19 11.53 13.10
CA ILE A 94 -11.10 12.30 13.71
C ILE A 94 -11.56 12.74 15.10
N GLU A 95 -10.77 12.37 16.11
CA GLU A 95 -10.98 12.84 17.49
C GLU A 95 -10.74 14.35 17.62
N GLY A 96 -11.48 14.99 18.52
CA GLY A 96 -11.31 16.39 18.82
C GLY A 96 -12.40 16.91 19.74
N ASP A 97 -12.02 17.81 20.64
CA ASP A 97 -12.98 18.52 21.48
C ASP A 97 -13.03 19.98 21.04
N PHE A 98 -14.21 20.60 21.04
CA PHE A 98 -14.41 22.00 20.65
C PHE A 98 -15.14 22.76 21.76
N ASP A 99 -14.51 23.80 22.29
CA ASP A 99 -15.12 24.65 23.33
C ASP A 99 -16.08 25.68 22.72
N ASN A 100 -15.87 26.01 21.44
CA ASN A 100 -16.68 26.95 20.69
C ASN A 100 -17.88 26.22 20.02
N PRO A 101 -19.14 26.58 20.32
CA PRO A 101 -20.31 25.91 19.77
C PRO A 101 -20.43 25.97 18.25
N PHE A 102 -19.99 27.06 17.61
CA PHE A 102 -20.01 27.19 16.15
C PHE A 102 -19.06 26.19 15.49
N VAL A 103 -17.86 26.02 16.06
CA VAL A 103 -16.88 25.06 15.52
C VAL A 103 -17.34 23.63 15.76
N ALA A 104 -17.89 23.34 16.93
CA ALA A 104 -18.45 22.03 17.24
C ALA A 104 -19.55 21.62 16.24
N GLU A 105 -20.46 22.53 15.93
CA GLU A 105 -21.53 22.30 14.96
C GLU A 105 -20.99 22.17 13.53
N LEU A 106 -20.03 23.02 13.13
CA LEU A 106 -19.38 22.92 11.82
C LEU A 106 -18.72 21.55 11.64
N ASP A 107 -18.00 21.08 12.66
CA ASP A 107 -17.35 19.77 12.62
C ASP A 107 -18.35 18.63 12.58
N ALA A 108 -19.39 18.67 13.42
CA ALA A 108 -20.43 17.66 13.46
C ALA A 108 -21.12 17.48 12.09
N ARG A 109 -21.51 18.59 11.43
CA ARG A 109 -22.12 18.54 10.09
C ARG A 109 -21.16 18.03 9.03
N TYR A 110 -19.90 18.47 9.10
CA TYR A 110 -18.89 18.05 8.13
C TYR A 110 -18.59 16.55 8.25
N MET A 111 -18.47 16.05 9.48
CA MET A 111 -18.24 14.63 9.75
C MET A 111 -19.47 13.76 9.41
N ASP A 112 -20.69 14.26 9.61
CA ASP A 112 -21.92 13.59 9.16
C ASP A 112 -21.99 13.46 7.63
N GLU A 113 -21.68 14.55 6.91
CA GLU A 113 -21.60 14.52 5.45
C GLU A 113 -20.54 13.52 4.97
N LEU A 114 -19.34 13.53 5.56
CA LEU A 114 -18.28 12.57 5.24
C LEU A 114 -18.69 11.13 5.59
N GLY A 115 -19.38 10.92 6.71
CA GLY A 115 -19.87 9.60 7.14
C GLY A 115 -20.88 8.98 6.18
N SER A 116 -21.59 9.79 5.40
CA SER A 116 -22.49 9.33 4.33
C SER A 116 -21.75 8.89 3.05
N LYS A 117 -20.46 9.22 2.91
CA LYS A 117 -19.65 8.92 1.72
C LYS A 117 -18.92 7.58 1.89
N ASN A 118 -18.76 6.88 0.77
CA ASN A 118 -17.94 5.68 0.70
C ASN A 118 -16.47 6.08 0.57
N LEU A 119 -15.78 6.23 1.69
CA LEU A 119 -14.37 6.56 1.69
C LEU A 119 -13.50 5.31 1.79
N PHE A 120 -12.36 5.37 1.12
CA PHE A 120 -11.42 4.25 1.02
C PHE A 120 -10.02 4.64 1.48
N VAL A 121 -9.26 3.63 1.90
CA VAL A 121 -7.82 3.74 2.08
C VAL A 121 -7.16 2.63 1.27
N ASN A 122 -6.04 2.98 0.66
CA ASN A 122 -5.21 2.08 -0.11
C ASN A 122 -3.87 1.88 0.63
N GLU A 123 -3.56 0.65 0.97
CA GLU A 123 -2.26 0.27 1.52
C GLU A 123 -1.51 -0.56 0.47
N ALA A 124 -0.33 -0.10 0.06
CA ALA A 124 0.50 -0.78 -0.93
C ALA A 124 1.71 -1.43 -0.24
N PHE A 125 2.02 -2.66 -0.64
CA PHE A 125 3.12 -3.46 -0.10
C PHE A 125 3.94 -4.07 -1.22
N LEU A 126 5.26 -4.06 -1.05
CA LEU A 126 6.23 -4.78 -1.87
C LEU A 126 6.95 -5.80 -0.99
N THR A 127 6.73 -7.08 -1.25
CA THR A 127 7.38 -8.18 -0.52
C THR A 127 8.50 -8.75 -1.37
N LEU A 128 9.69 -8.89 -0.81
CA LEU A 128 10.81 -9.57 -1.44
C LEU A 128 11.05 -10.91 -0.76
N ILE A 129 11.24 -11.94 -1.59
CA ILE A 129 11.40 -13.32 -1.16
C ILE A 129 12.74 -13.82 -1.66
N ARG A 130 13.57 -14.35 -0.76
CA ARG A 130 14.77 -15.12 -1.08
C ARG A 130 14.46 -16.61 -0.93
N ARG A 131 14.58 -17.35 -2.03
CA ARG A 131 14.43 -18.81 -2.08
C ARG A 131 15.79 -19.47 -1.79
N PRO A 132 15.83 -20.61 -1.07
CA PRO A 132 17.05 -21.39 -0.93
C PRO A 132 17.50 -21.88 -2.31
N MET A 133 18.80 -22.11 -2.43
CA MET A 133 19.38 -22.73 -3.61
C MET A 133 18.76 -24.11 -3.81
N VAL A 134 17.96 -24.28 -4.86
CA VAL A 134 17.45 -25.62 -5.21
C VAL A 134 18.59 -26.37 -5.91
N GLY A 135 19.54 -26.87 -5.14
CA GLY A 135 20.43 -27.92 -5.59
C GLY A 135 19.62 -29.20 -5.82
N ARG A 136 20.01 -30.02 -6.80
CA ARG A 136 19.50 -31.39 -7.08
C ARG A 136 19.59 -32.38 -5.89
N VAL A 137 19.78 -31.89 -4.67
CA VAL A 137 20.19 -32.64 -3.47
C VAL A 137 19.01 -32.92 -2.52
N GLY A 138 17.81 -32.40 -2.79
CA GLY A 138 16.67 -32.52 -1.86
C GLY A 138 16.11 -33.93 -1.63
N TRP A 139 16.41 -34.92 -2.49
CA TRP A 139 15.95 -36.31 -2.30
C TRP A 139 17.06 -37.23 -1.78
N VAL A 140 18.32 -36.83 -1.94
CA VAL A 140 19.51 -37.60 -1.60
C VAL A 140 19.94 -37.31 -0.15
N ASP A 141 19.76 -36.07 0.33
CA ASP A 141 20.13 -35.66 1.69
C ASP A 141 19.29 -36.28 2.81
N LYS A 142 18.02 -36.64 2.55
CA LYS A 142 17.21 -37.35 3.56
C LYS A 142 17.74 -38.76 3.85
N ALA A 143 18.47 -39.37 2.92
CA ALA A 143 19.03 -40.70 3.07
C ALA A 143 20.49 -40.70 3.58
N LEU A 144 21.24 -39.62 3.37
CA LEU A 144 22.68 -39.56 3.64
C LEU A 144 23.08 -38.84 4.94
N ASN A 145 22.14 -38.18 5.63
CA ASN A 145 22.40 -37.51 6.91
C ASN A 145 22.78 -38.42 8.11
N ALA A 146 22.97 -39.72 7.90
CA ALA A 146 23.53 -40.62 8.91
C ALA A 146 25.06 -40.73 8.86
N PHE A 147 25.74 -40.37 7.77
CA PHE A 147 27.19 -40.55 7.66
C PHE A 147 27.86 -39.47 6.79
N ARG A 148 28.69 -38.66 7.48
CA ARG A 148 29.82 -37.82 7.01
C ARG A 148 29.51 -36.37 6.60
N ILE A 149 30.01 -35.50 7.47
CA ILE A 149 30.23 -34.06 7.30
C ILE A 149 31.47 -33.83 6.40
N SER A 150 31.39 -32.74 5.64
CA SER A 150 32.44 -31.90 5.03
C SER A 150 32.60 -31.97 3.51
N THR A 151 32.65 -30.75 2.94
CA THR A 151 33.15 -30.29 1.63
C THR A 151 32.15 -30.17 0.46
N ALA A 152 31.25 -29.19 0.55
CA ALA A 152 30.91 -28.24 -0.52
C ALA A 152 30.16 -27.06 0.13
N GLY A 153 30.50 -25.81 -0.23
CA GLY A 153 30.05 -24.59 0.47
C GLY A 153 28.53 -24.50 0.68
N GLU A 154 28.08 -24.86 1.86
CA GLU A 154 26.72 -24.59 2.34
C GLU A 154 26.64 -23.11 2.70
N GLU A 155 25.91 -22.34 1.90
CA GLU A 155 25.51 -20.97 2.21
C GLU A 155 24.84 -20.95 3.59
N THR A 156 25.36 -20.15 4.51
CA THR A 156 24.82 -20.09 5.87
C THR A 156 23.49 -19.34 5.90
N ARG A 157 22.65 -19.62 6.90
CA ARG A 157 21.40 -18.87 7.09
C ARG A 157 21.67 -17.37 7.28
N GLU A 158 22.77 -17.03 7.95
CA GLU A 158 23.19 -15.65 8.20
C GLU A 158 23.57 -14.93 6.90
N GLU A 159 24.31 -15.58 6.00
CA GLU A 159 24.62 -15.05 4.67
C GLU A 159 23.34 -14.79 3.85
N ALA A 160 22.40 -15.73 3.87
CA ALA A 160 21.12 -15.57 3.17
C ALA A 160 20.28 -14.41 3.74
N MET A 161 20.32 -14.21 5.07
CA MET A 161 19.66 -13.09 5.74
C MET A 161 20.34 -11.77 5.43
N ALA A 162 21.67 -11.72 5.43
CA ALA A 162 22.44 -10.52 5.08
C ALA A 162 22.16 -10.09 3.63
N GLU A 163 22.20 -11.04 2.67
CA GLU A 163 21.93 -10.72 1.27
C GLU A 163 20.50 -10.20 1.06
N LEU A 164 19.50 -10.78 1.75
CA LEU A 164 18.14 -10.26 1.66
C LEU A 164 18.01 -8.87 2.30
N HIS A 165 18.70 -8.58 3.41
CA HIS A 165 18.72 -7.24 3.98
C HIS A 165 19.34 -6.21 3.04
N ASP A 166 20.49 -6.53 2.42
CA ASP A 166 21.14 -5.63 1.47
C ASP A 166 20.22 -5.27 0.31
N VAL A 167 19.51 -6.28 -0.23
CA VAL A 167 18.51 -6.10 -1.28
C VAL A 167 17.33 -5.26 -0.79
N LEU A 168 16.78 -5.54 0.40
CA LEU A 168 15.67 -4.77 0.97
C LEU A 168 16.07 -3.30 1.19
N ASN A 169 17.25 -3.05 1.72
CA ASN A 169 17.78 -1.70 1.95
C ASN A 169 17.97 -0.94 0.63
N GLY A 170 18.50 -1.60 -0.39
CA GLY A 170 18.57 -1.03 -1.74
C GLY A 170 17.20 -0.65 -2.29
N VAL A 171 16.22 -1.54 -2.18
CA VAL A 171 14.85 -1.29 -2.65
C VAL A 171 14.16 -0.18 -1.85
N VAL A 172 14.32 -0.13 -0.53
CA VAL A 172 13.79 0.98 0.30
C VAL A 172 14.37 2.31 -0.15
N LYS A 173 15.67 2.36 -0.46
CA LYS A 173 16.32 3.57 -0.97
C LYS A 173 15.79 3.98 -2.35
N ASP A 174 15.70 3.03 -3.28
CA ASP A 174 15.17 3.25 -4.63
C ASP A 174 13.71 3.73 -4.62
N PHE A 175 12.92 3.26 -3.65
CA PHE A 175 11.52 3.62 -3.46
C PHE A 175 11.29 4.71 -2.38
N SER A 176 12.32 5.46 -1.99
CA SER A 176 12.20 6.54 -0.98
C SER A 176 11.12 7.57 -1.31
N ALA A 177 11.02 7.97 -2.58
CA ALA A 177 9.98 8.89 -3.07
C ALA A 177 8.54 8.32 -3.00
N TYR A 178 8.38 7.01 -2.78
CA TYR A 178 7.10 6.33 -2.57
C TYR A 178 6.79 6.16 -1.08
N GLY A 179 7.60 6.74 -0.18
CA GLY A 179 7.49 6.53 1.26
C GLY A 179 7.74 5.08 1.67
N ALA A 180 8.71 4.41 1.02
CA ALA A 180 9.05 3.03 1.32
C ALA A 180 9.59 2.86 2.74
N ARG A 181 9.04 1.90 3.47
CA ARG A 181 9.45 1.56 4.83
C ARG A 181 9.45 0.04 5.00
N LEU A 182 10.58 -0.50 5.45
CA LEU A 182 10.67 -1.91 5.82
C LEU A 182 9.82 -2.17 7.07
N LEU A 183 8.92 -3.14 6.99
CA LEU A 183 8.09 -3.56 8.11
C LEU A 183 8.93 -4.38 9.10
N GLY A 184 8.59 -4.30 10.38
CA GLY A 184 9.26 -5.10 11.39
C GLY A 184 8.48 -5.26 12.68
N VAL A 185 9.18 -5.67 13.73
CA VAL A 185 8.65 -5.72 15.09
C VAL A 185 8.68 -4.30 15.68
N VAL A 186 7.52 -3.83 16.15
CA VAL A 186 7.35 -2.48 16.68
C VAL A 186 6.74 -2.51 18.07
N THR A 187 7.09 -1.52 18.90
CA THR A 187 6.46 -1.35 20.21
C THR A 187 5.28 -0.40 20.09
N ARG A 188 4.06 -0.88 20.38
CA ARG A 188 2.84 -0.05 20.47
C ARG A 188 2.18 -0.32 21.82
N ARG A 189 1.76 0.73 22.53
CA ARG A 189 1.03 0.62 23.81
C ARG A 189 1.77 -0.28 24.84
N GLY A 190 3.10 -0.22 24.88
CA GLY A 190 3.95 -1.01 25.79
C GLY A 190 4.08 -2.51 25.44
N SER A 191 3.57 -2.96 24.29
CA SER A 191 3.67 -4.34 23.82
C SER A 191 4.31 -4.43 22.43
N LEU A 192 4.90 -5.57 22.10
CA LEU A 192 5.48 -5.84 20.80
C LEU A 192 4.42 -6.32 19.81
N PHE A 193 4.42 -5.74 18.61
CA PHE A 193 3.56 -6.08 17.48
C PHE A 193 4.42 -6.45 16.27
N SER A 194 3.94 -7.34 15.41
CA SER A 194 4.61 -7.75 14.18
C SER A 194 3.88 -7.17 12.97
N GLU A 195 4.45 -6.13 12.36
CA GLU A 195 3.88 -5.54 11.14
C GLU A 195 3.85 -6.51 9.94
N PRO A 196 4.85 -7.39 9.72
CA PRO A 196 4.73 -8.43 8.68
C PRO A 196 3.56 -9.38 8.92
N ALA A 197 3.30 -9.77 10.19
CA ALA A 197 2.15 -10.59 10.53
C ALA A 197 0.82 -9.85 10.32
N GLU A 198 0.76 -8.54 10.63
CA GLU A 198 -0.39 -7.68 10.34
C GLU A 198 -0.71 -7.66 8.85
N PHE A 199 0.30 -7.47 7.99
CA PHE A 199 0.12 -7.53 6.53
C PHE A 199 -0.47 -8.87 6.07
N ILE A 200 0.09 -9.99 6.54
CA ILE A 200 -0.42 -11.33 6.21
C ILE A 200 -1.86 -11.51 6.69
N ALA A 201 -2.13 -11.10 7.94
CA ALA A 201 -3.45 -11.20 8.54
C ALA A 201 -4.48 -10.34 7.79
N LYS A 202 -4.10 -9.15 7.29
CA LYS A 202 -4.96 -8.28 6.46
C LYS A 202 -5.43 -8.98 5.17
N ILE A 203 -4.57 -9.76 4.51
CA ILE A 203 -4.97 -10.55 3.33
C ILE A 203 -6.01 -11.61 3.73
N LEU A 204 -5.71 -12.40 4.77
CA LEU A 204 -6.60 -13.45 5.28
C LEU A 204 -7.93 -12.89 5.83
N ALA A 205 -7.90 -11.63 6.25
CA ALA A 205 -9.00 -10.88 6.80
C ALA A 205 -9.93 -10.26 5.75
N GLY A 206 -9.65 -10.40 4.46
CA GLY A 206 -10.41 -9.70 3.41
C GLY A 206 -10.21 -8.18 3.48
N GLY A 207 -8.98 -7.75 3.74
CA GLY A 207 -8.55 -6.35 3.73
C GLY A 207 -8.91 -5.56 5.00
N ALA A 208 -9.58 -6.17 5.97
CA ALA A 208 -9.84 -5.52 7.24
C ALA A 208 -8.52 -5.27 8.00
N ASP A 209 -8.47 -4.14 8.72
CA ASP A 209 -7.33 -3.80 9.56
C ASP A 209 -7.21 -4.81 10.71
N VAL A 210 -6.01 -5.29 10.97
CA VAL A 210 -5.73 -6.29 12.02
C VAL A 210 -4.40 -5.92 12.66
N GLU A 211 -4.43 -5.70 13.98
CA GLU A 211 -3.22 -5.60 14.79
C GLU A 211 -2.78 -7.00 15.22
N MET A 212 -1.48 -7.29 15.15
CA MET A 212 -0.93 -8.60 15.50
C MET A 212 0.15 -8.44 16.57
N PRO A 213 -0.20 -8.61 17.86
CA PRO A 213 0.79 -8.76 18.91
C PRO A 213 1.76 -9.88 18.54
N LEU A 214 3.06 -9.68 18.80
CA LEU A 214 4.10 -10.63 18.41
C LEU A 214 3.79 -12.02 19.01
N PRO A 215 3.38 -13.00 18.20
CA PRO A 215 2.85 -14.24 18.73
C PRO A 215 3.97 -15.17 19.20
N ARG A 216 3.70 -15.94 20.26
CA ARG A 216 4.60 -17.02 20.73
C ARG A 216 4.41 -18.34 19.99
N MET A 217 3.46 -18.39 19.06
CA MET A 217 3.15 -19.55 18.23
C MET A 217 3.54 -19.30 16.77
N SER A 218 3.36 -20.31 15.90
CA SER A 218 3.64 -20.11 14.47
C SER A 218 2.76 -19.01 13.87
N LEU A 219 3.34 -18.17 13.01
CA LEU A 219 2.62 -17.16 12.24
C LEU A 219 1.50 -17.77 11.39
N ALA A 220 1.68 -19.00 10.88
CA ALA A 220 0.64 -19.70 10.13
C ALA A 220 -0.65 -19.90 10.93
N SER A 221 -0.52 -20.18 12.22
CA SER A 221 -1.67 -20.37 13.11
C SER A 221 -2.17 -19.03 13.67
N ALA A 222 -1.25 -18.09 13.98
CA ALA A 222 -1.60 -16.80 14.55
C ALA A 222 -2.38 -15.90 13.57
N CYS A 223 -1.95 -15.82 12.30
CA CYS A 223 -2.57 -14.93 11.32
C CYS A 223 -3.96 -15.41 10.83
N ALA A 224 -4.35 -16.65 11.15
CA ALA A 224 -5.66 -17.22 10.81
C ALA A 224 -6.78 -16.64 11.69
N THR A 225 -7.09 -15.36 11.51
CA THR A 225 -8.02 -14.59 12.36
C THR A 225 -9.49 -14.72 11.97
N ARG A 226 -9.79 -15.25 10.77
CA ARG A 226 -11.15 -15.41 10.23
C ARG A 226 -11.36 -16.80 9.66
N GLN A 227 -12.61 -17.25 9.65
CA GLN A 227 -13.01 -18.47 8.94
C GLN A 227 -13.25 -18.15 7.47
N ILE A 228 -12.74 -18.98 6.57
CA ILE A 228 -12.84 -18.79 5.12
C ILE A 228 -13.60 -19.97 4.55
N PHE A 229 -14.73 -19.71 3.91
CA PHE A 229 -15.56 -20.72 3.26
C PHE A 229 -15.46 -20.56 1.76
N PHE A 230 -15.07 -21.61 1.05
CA PHE A 230 -14.99 -21.60 -0.40
C PHE A 230 -16.25 -22.19 -1.02
N GLY A 231 -16.95 -21.38 -1.83
CA GLY A 231 -18.00 -21.81 -2.72
C GLY A 231 -17.47 -22.05 -4.15
N LYS A 232 -18.39 -22.31 -5.09
CA LYS A 232 -18.03 -22.62 -6.49
C LYS A 232 -17.47 -21.41 -7.27
N SER A 233 -17.91 -20.20 -6.95
CA SER A 233 -17.58 -18.97 -7.71
C SER A 233 -17.41 -17.73 -6.82
N ALA A 234 -17.46 -17.93 -5.51
CA ALA A 234 -17.32 -16.91 -4.47
C ALA A 234 -16.82 -17.60 -3.18
N LEU A 235 -16.21 -16.83 -2.30
CA LEU A 235 -15.86 -17.25 -0.95
C LEU A 235 -16.51 -16.31 0.09
N GLU A 236 -16.71 -16.81 1.30
CA GLU A 236 -17.13 -16.01 2.44
C GLU A 236 -15.98 -15.92 3.44
N ILE A 237 -15.60 -14.71 3.82
CA ILE A 237 -14.64 -14.42 4.87
C ILE A 237 -15.44 -13.98 6.10
N ARG A 238 -15.59 -14.89 7.06
CA ARG A 238 -16.42 -14.71 8.26
C ARG A 238 -15.57 -14.31 9.45
N GLY A 239 -15.75 -13.07 9.91
CA GLY A 239 -15.22 -12.56 11.17
C GLY A 239 -16.24 -12.61 12.31
N ALA A 240 -15.82 -12.17 13.49
CA ALA A 240 -16.69 -12.17 14.68
C ALA A 240 -17.83 -11.14 14.60
N GLN A 241 -17.56 -9.97 14.02
CA GLN A 241 -18.53 -8.87 13.90
C GLN A 241 -18.93 -8.58 12.45
N THR A 242 -18.05 -8.87 11.50
CA THR A 242 -18.28 -8.59 10.08
C THR A 242 -17.91 -9.78 9.23
N SER A 243 -18.75 -10.05 8.23
CA SER A 243 -18.50 -11.03 7.18
C SER A 243 -18.47 -10.32 5.84
N LYS A 244 -17.62 -10.80 4.93
CA LYS A 244 -17.58 -10.32 3.55
C LYS A 244 -17.73 -11.51 2.60
N ILE A 245 -18.39 -11.27 1.47
CA ILE A 245 -18.38 -12.18 0.34
C ILE A 245 -17.33 -11.66 -0.63
N ALA A 246 -16.52 -12.56 -1.17
CA ALA A 246 -15.47 -12.22 -2.10
C ALA A 246 -15.51 -13.11 -3.35
N ALA A 247 -14.92 -12.64 -4.43
CA ALA A 247 -14.70 -13.42 -5.63
C ALA A 247 -13.35 -13.07 -6.24
N MET A 248 -12.70 -14.09 -6.79
CA MET A 248 -11.36 -13.97 -7.37
C MET A 248 -11.48 -13.71 -8.87
N VAL A 249 -10.81 -12.67 -9.35
CA VAL A 249 -10.59 -12.38 -10.77
C VAL A 249 -9.11 -12.58 -11.05
N ALA A 250 -8.78 -13.36 -12.06
CA ALA A 250 -7.40 -13.57 -12.53
C ALA A 250 -7.24 -13.06 -13.96
N ILE A 251 -6.00 -12.97 -14.42
CA ILE A 251 -5.71 -12.63 -15.82
C ILE A 251 -5.62 -13.92 -16.65
N LYS A 252 -6.42 -13.98 -17.73
CA LYS A 252 -6.30 -15.00 -18.77
C LYS A 252 -5.28 -14.59 -19.83
N GLU A 253 -5.31 -13.32 -20.24
CA GLU A 253 -4.44 -12.76 -21.27
C GLU A 253 -4.00 -11.35 -20.90
N TYR A 254 -2.72 -11.07 -21.12
CA TYR A 254 -2.07 -9.80 -20.79
C TYR A 254 -2.26 -8.79 -21.92
N PRO A 255 -2.15 -7.48 -21.64
CA PRO A 255 -2.29 -6.48 -22.69
C PRO A 255 -1.05 -6.48 -23.60
N PRO A 256 -1.18 -6.03 -24.85
CA PRO A 256 -0.06 -5.99 -25.79
C PRO A 256 1.06 -5.04 -25.34
N PHE A 257 0.71 -4.01 -24.56
CA PHE A 257 1.66 -3.04 -24.01
C PHE A 257 1.33 -2.75 -22.54
N THR A 258 2.36 -2.41 -21.77
CA THR A 258 2.22 -1.92 -20.40
C THR A 258 2.86 -0.54 -20.30
N ALA A 259 2.29 0.31 -19.45
CA ALA A 259 2.72 1.69 -19.27
C ALA A 259 2.67 2.07 -17.78
N PRO A 260 3.32 3.17 -17.36
CA PRO A 260 3.12 3.69 -16.03
C PRO A 260 1.63 3.97 -15.79
N GLY A 261 1.13 3.54 -14.64
CA GLY A 261 -0.26 3.71 -14.24
C GLY A 261 -1.25 2.77 -14.94
N SER A 262 -0.79 1.71 -15.61
CA SER A 262 -1.68 0.77 -16.32
C SER A 262 -2.84 0.30 -15.44
N LEU A 263 -2.64 0.06 -14.14
CA LEU A 263 -3.69 -0.42 -13.22
C LEU A 263 -4.33 0.67 -12.34
N ASP A 264 -4.01 1.95 -12.55
CA ASP A 264 -4.42 3.03 -11.63
C ASP A 264 -5.93 3.25 -11.58
N GLY A 265 -6.65 2.93 -12.66
CA GLY A 265 -8.09 3.08 -12.67
C GLY A 265 -8.80 2.13 -11.71
N LEU A 266 -8.18 0.99 -11.34
CA LEU A 266 -8.69 0.15 -10.25
C LEU A 266 -8.71 0.92 -8.92
N LEU A 267 -7.73 1.77 -8.66
CA LEU A 267 -7.65 2.56 -7.43
C LEU A 267 -8.76 3.62 -7.31
N ARG A 268 -9.47 3.91 -8.40
CA ARG A 268 -10.60 4.86 -8.45
C ARG A 268 -11.95 4.18 -8.25
N LEU A 269 -11.99 2.85 -8.31
CA LEU A 269 -13.25 2.12 -8.16
C LEU A 269 -13.81 2.28 -6.73
N PRO A 270 -15.12 2.47 -6.57
CA PRO A 270 -15.78 2.63 -5.27
C PRO A 270 -16.04 1.25 -4.62
N HIS A 271 -15.05 0.35 -4.69
CA HIS A 271 -15.17 -1.03 -4.23
C HIS A 271 -13.96 -1.43 -3.39
N GLU A 272 -14.19 -2.30 -2.41
CA GLU A 272 -13.11 -2.95 -1.68
C GLU A 272 -12.50 -4.07 -2.54
N PHE A 273 -11.17 -4.15 -2.56
CA PHE A 273 -10.48 -5.26 -3.22
C PHE A 273 -9.06 -5.46 -2.68
N ILE A 274 -8.53 -6.64 -2.94
CA ILE A 274 -7.09 -6.92 -2.80
C ILE A 274 -6.53 -7.29 -4.16
N LEU A 275 -5.63 -6.45 -4.69
CA LEU A 275 -4.88 -6.71 -5.92
C LEU A 275 -3.53 -7.31 -5.52
N THR A 276 -3.20 -8.50 -6.01
CA THR A 276 -1.91 -9.14 -5.76
C THR A 276 -1.24 -9.53 -7.07
N GLN A 277 0.02 -9.14 -7.19
CA GLN A 277 0.91 -9.49 -8.29
C GLN A 277 2.15 -10.20 -7.74
N SER A 278 2.60 -11.26 -8.39
CA SER A 278 3.87 -11.92 -8.08
C SER A 278 4.79 -11.87 -9.29
N PHE A 279 6.09 -11.70 -9.09
CA PHE A 279 7.12 -11.78 -10.13
C PHE A 279 8.28 -12.61 -9.61
N ALA A 280 8.32 -13.89 -9.99
CA ALA A 280 9.40 -14.81 -9.62
C ALA A 280 10.42 -14.87 -10.76
N ILE A 281 11.64 -14.37 -10.51
CA ILE A 281 12.69 -14.30 -11.53
C ILE A 281 13.01 -15.71 -12.04
N GLU A 282 13.09 -15.82 -13.36
CA GLU A 282 13.49 -17.02 -14.08
C GLU A 282 14.98 -16.95 -14.42
N ASP A 283 15.65 -18.10 -14.47
CA ASP A 283 17.02 -18.15 -14.95
C ASP A 283 17.10 -17.69 -16.42
N ARG A 284 18.14 -16.92 -16.76
CA ARG A 284 18.31 -16.32 -18.08
C ARG A 284 18.33 -17.37 -19.20
N VAL A 285 19.00 -18.50 -19.00
CA VAL A 285 19.07 -19.58 -20.00
C VAL A 285 17.69 -20.21 -20.20
N THR A 286 16.97 -20.42 -19.09
CA THR A 286 15.61 -20.97 -19.11
C THR A 286 14.62 -20.03 -19.79
N ALA A 287 14.71 -18.72 -19.50
CA ALA A 287 13.91 -17.69 -20.15
C ALA A 287 14.20 -17.62 -21.66
N MET A 288 15.47 -17.57 -22.07
CA MET A 288 15.85 -17.57 -23.49
C MET A 288 15.33 -18.80 -24.23
N ARG A 289 15.43 -20.00 -23.63
CA ARG A 289 14.88 -21.23 -24.24
C ARG A 289 13.37 -21.11 -24.47
N ARG A 290 12.64 -20.55 -23.51
CA ARG A 290 11.19 -20.39 -23.63
C ARG A 290 10.82 -19.33 -24.67
N ILE A 291 11.56 -18.22 -24.74
CA ILE A 291 11.39 -17.19 -25.76
C ILE A 291 11.65 -17.77 -27.16
N ASN A 292 12.73 -18.54 -27.35
CA ASN A 292 13.02 -19.19 -28.64
C ASN A 292 11.94 -20.21 -29.02
N THR A 293 11.35 -20.89 -28.04
CA THR A 293 10.23 -21.82 -28.29
C THR A 293 9.00 -21.04 -28.81
N ILE A 294 8.68 -19.91 -28.19
CA ILE A 294 7.58 -19.03 -28.62
C ILE A 294 7.88 -18.45 -30.00
N SER A 295 9.11 -17.98 -30.25
CA SER A 295 9.54 -17.48 -31.55
C SER A 295 9.31 -18.51 -32.65
N ASN A 296 9.78 -19.75 -32.47
CA ASN A 296 9.57 -20.82 -33.45
C ASN A 296 8.07 -21.15 -33.67
N GLN A 297 7.24 -21.03 -32.64
CA GLN A 297 5.79 -21.23 -32.75
C GLN A 297 5.13 -20.10 -33.55
N VAL A 298 5.50 -18.85 -33.28
CA VAL A 298 4.97 -17.67 -33.99
C VAL A 298 5.38 -17.71 -35.46
N SER A 299 6.66 -17.94 -35.76
CA SER A 299 7.16 -18.04 -37.14
C SER A 299 6.52 -19.20 -37.93
N GLY A 300 6.04 -20.23 -37.24
CA GLY A 300 5.34 -21.39 -37.83
C GLY A 300 3.82 -21.27 -37.87
N SER A 301 3.25 -20.11 -37.53
CA SER A 301 1.81 -19.84 -37.46
C SER A 301 1.38 -18.74 -38.43
N ASP A 302 0.08 -18.45 -38.47
CA ASP A 302 -0.47 -17.33 -39.26
C ASP A 302 0.00 -15.94 -38.74
N GLU A 303 0.68 -15.89 -37.59
CA GLU A 303 1.28 -14.68 -37.02
C GLU A 303 2.71 -14.39 -37.49
N ALA A 304 3.25 -15.20 -38.42
CA ALA A 304 4.55 -14.96 -39.02
C ALA A 304 4.57 -13.63 -39.81
N GLY A 305 5.63 -12.84 -39.63
CA GLY A 305 5.82 -11.52 -40.23
C GLY A 305 4.95 -10.42 -39.61
N THR A 306 4.30 -10.68 -38.48
CA THR A 306 3.45 -9.69 -37.78
C THR A 306 4.20 -8.99 -36.64
N THR A 307 3.57 -7.98 -36.05
CA THR A 307 4.08 -7.28 -34.86
C THR A 307 4.27 -8.21 -33.65
N VAL A 308 3.62 -9.38 -33.63
CA VAL A 308 3.82 -10.39 -32.58
C VAL A 308 5.22 -10.99 -32.68
N GLU A 309 5.66 -11.35 -33.89
CA GLU A 309 7.01 -11.88 -34.13
C GLU A 309 8.08 -10.84 -33.78
N ASP A 310 7.89 -9.58 -34.23
CA ASP A 310 8.77 -8.46 -33.87
C ASP A 310 8.88 -8.26 -32.35
N SER A 311 7.77 -8.39 -31.63
CA SER A 311 7.72 -8.23 -30.17
C SER A 311 8.47 -9.35 -29.45
N VAL A 312 8.41 -10.58 -29.97
CA VAL A 312 9.15 -11.73 -29.43
C VAL A 312 10.65 -11.53 -29.65
N HIS A 313 11.08 -11.12 -30.85
CA HIS A 313 12.47 -10.81 -31.15
C HIS A 313 13.00 -9.66 -30.29
N ALA A 314 12.27 -8.55 -30.19
CA ALA A 314 12.64 -7.43 -29.33
C ALA A 314 12.75 -7.84 -27.85
N GLY A 315 11.89 -8.75 -27.39
CA GLY A 315 11.98 -9.33 -26.04
C GLY A 315 13.25 -10.16 -25.84
N ALA A 316 13.61 -10.99 -26.82
CA ALA A 316 14.84 -11.77 -26.82
C ALA A 316 16.09 -10.87 -26.79
N ASP A 317 16.11 -9.83 -27.62
CA ASP A 317 17.21 -8.87 -27.71
C ASP A 317 17.41 -8.10 -26.40
N LYS A 318 16.31 -7.62 -25.78
CA LYS A 318 16.39 -6.95 -24.48
C LYS A 318 16.90 -7.86 -23.37
N LEU A 319 16.53 -9.14 -23.37
CA LEU A 319 17.07 -10.12 -22.42
C LEU A 319 18.56 -10.38 -22.71
N ALA A 320 18.94 -10.49 -23.98
CA ALA A 320 20.33 -10.66 -24.40
C ALA A 320 21.21 -9.46 -24.02
N GLY A 321 20.72 -8.24 -24.21
CA GLY A 321 21.37 -6.99 -23.81
C GLY A 321 21.40 -6.74 -22.30
N GLY A 322 20.63 -7.52 -21.51
CA GLY A 322 20.52 -7.30 -20.07
C GLY A 322 19.71 -6.05 -19.71
N GLU A 323 18.87 -5.56 -20.62
CA GLU A 323 17.95 -4.43 -20.37
C GLU A 323 16.80 -4.84 -19.44
N VAL A 324 16.41 -6.12 -19.50
CA VAL A 324 15.35 -6.72 -18.68
C VAL A 324 15.75 -8.09 -18.17
N VAL A 325 15.10 -8.52 -17.09
CA VAL A 325 15.02 -9.94 -16.71
C VAL A 325 13.60 -10.44 -16.96
N PHE A 326 13.44 -11.75 -17.17
CA PHE A 326 12.12 -12.36 -17.29
C PHE A 326 11.76 -13.13 -16.02
N GLY A 327 10.48 -13.15 -15.68
CA GLY A 327 9.98 -13.84 -14.49
C GLY A 327 8.57 -14.39 -14.71
N GLN A 328 8.25 -15.44 -13.95
CA GLN A 328 6.88 -15.95 -13.86
C GLN A 328 6.04 -14.94 -13.09
N HIS A 329 5.03 -14.40 -13.77
CA HIS A 329 4.10 -13.44 -13.25
C HIS A 329 2.69 -14.00 -13.09
N HIS A 330 2.01 -13.55 -12.06
CA HIS A 330 0.62 -13.84 -11.77
C HIS A 330 -0.03 -12.59 -11.18
N LEU A 331 -1.27 -12.32 -11.58
CA LEU A 331 -2.08 -11.22 -11.08
C LEU A 331 -3.48 -11.73 -10.73
N THR A 332 -3.94 -11.40 -9.52
CA THR A 332 -5.31 -11.62 -9.06
C THR A 332 -5.88 -10.37 -8.42
N VAL A 333 -7.18 -10.17 -8.57
CA VAL A 333 -7.99 -9.19 -7.86
C VAL A 333 -9.06 -9.94 -7.08
N MET A 334 -9.03 -9.85 -5.75
CA MET A 334 -10.11 -10.32 -4.89
C MET A 334 -11.10 -9.16 -4.70
N ALA A 335 -12.23 -9.21 -5.39
CA ALA A 335 -13.35 -8.29 -5.18
C ALA A 335 -14.04 -8.62 -3.85
N LEU A 336 -14.35 -7.62 -3.03
CA LEU A 336 -14.93 -7.78 -1.70
C LEU A 336 -16.22 -6.95 -1.58
N ALA A 337 -17.25 -7.52 -0.95
CA ALA A 337 -18.49 -6.80 -0.65
C ALA A 337 -19.20 -7.38 0.59
N ALA A 338 -20.12 -6.59 1.16
CA ALA A 338 -20.98 -7.03 2.27
C ALA A 338 -22.07 -8.03 1.82
N ASP A 339 -22.52 -7.93 0.57
CA ASP A 339 -23.58 -8.76 0.00
C ASP A 339 -23.32 -9.13 -1.46
N VAL A 340 -24.15 -10.03 -1.99
CA VAL A 340 -24.02 -10.58 -3.35
C VAL A 340 -24.25 -9.52 -4.43
N GLN A 341 -25.14 -8.54 -4.20
CA GLN A 341 -25.41 -7.49 -5.18
C GLN A 341 -24.22 -6.53 -5.29
N GLY A 342 -23.64 -6.13 -4.15
CA GLY A 342 -22.39 -5.38 -4.07
C GLY A 342 -21.25 -6.13 -4.74
N LEU A 343 -21.13 -7.46 -4.50
CA LEU A 343 -20.08 -8.26 -5.12
C LEU A 343 -20.22 -8.30 -6.65
N ASN A 344 -21.43 -8.46 -7.17
CA ASN A 344 -21.66 -8.47 -8.62
C ASN A 344 -21.34 -7.12 -9.27
N ARG A 345 -21.68 -6.00 -8.60
CA ARG A 345 -21.29 -4.65 -9.05
C ARG A 345 -19.77 -4.48 -9.06
N SER A 346 -19.11 -4.84 -7.97
CA SER A 346 -17.65 -4.81 -7.85
C SER A 346 -16.97 -5.64 -8.93
N LEU A 347 -17.43 -6.87 -9.17
CA LEU A 347 -16.92 -7.73 -10.23
C LEU A 347 -17.12 -7.13 -11.62
N SER A 348 -18.29 -6.56 -11.90
CA SER A 348 -18.57 -5.91 -13.18
C SER A 348 -17.60 -4.77 -13.45
N ASP A 349 -17.43 -3.88 -12.47
CA ASP A 349 -16.58 -2.68 -12.62
C ASP A 349 -15.10 -3.03 -12.68
N ILE A 350 -14.62 -3.97 -11.85
CA ILE A 350 -13.24 -4.48 -11.90
C ILE A 350 -12.95 -5.14 -13.25
N THR A 351 -13.88 -5.96 -13.74
CA THR A 351 -13.73 -6.64 -15.03
C THR A 351 -13.71 -5.63 -16.18
N ALA A 352 -14.62 -4.65 -16.17
CA ALA A 352 -14.67 -3.59 -17.16
C ALA A 352 -13.38 -2.75 -17.17
N GLU A 353 -12.86 -2.41 -15.99
CA GLU A 353 -11.63 -1.64 -15.85
C GLU A 353 -10.40 -2.40 -16.34
N LEU A 354 -10.29 -3.70 -16.03
CA LEU A 354 -9.24 -4.56 -16.60
C LEU A 354 -9.36 -4.66 -18.13
N SER A 355 -10.58 -4.86 -18.66
CA SER A 355 -10.81 -4.92 -20.10
C SER A 355 -10.53 -3.61 -20.83
N ARG A 356 -10.74 -2.45 -20.18
CA ARG A 356 -10.34 -1.13 -20.70
C ARG A 356 -8.83 -1.03 -20.96
N MET A 357 -8.04 -1.81 -20.24
CA MET A 357 -6.59 -1.90 -20.40
C MET A 357 -6.17 -2.98 -21.39
N SER A 358 -7.10 -3.59 -22.13
CA SER A 358 -6.87 -4.76 -22.99
C SER A 358 -6.38 -6.00 -22.25
N ILE A 359 -6.67 -6.11 -20.94
CA ILE A 359 -6.52 -7.36 -20.20
C ILE A 359 -7.76 -8.22 -20.45
N VAL A 360 -7.59 -9.53 -20.61
CA VAL A 360 -8.71 -10.47 -20.61
C VAL A 360 -8.86 -11.06 -19.19
N PRO A 361 -9.74 -10.50 -18.34
CA PRO A 361 -9.99 -11.02 -17.01
C PRO A 361 -10.81 -12.31 -17.07
N VAL A 362 -10.66 -13.14 -16.04
CA VAL A 362 -11.49 -14.33 -15.81
C VAL A 362 -11.87 -14.42 -14.35
N ARG A 363 -13.18 -14.52 -14.09
CA ARG A 363 -13.67 -14.86 -12.75
C ARG A 363 -13.34 -16.31 -12.46
N GLU A 364 -12.56 -16.55 -11.43
CA GLU A 364 -12.20 -17.90 -11.01
C GLU A 364 -13.40 -18.63 -10.38
N THR A 365 -13.49 -19.92 -10.70
CA THR A 365 -14.48 -20.83 -10.14
C THR A 365 -13.78 -22.03 -9.52
N LEU A 366 -13.33 -22.98 -10.33
CA LEU A 366 -12.58 -24.14 -9.87
C LEU A 366 -11.28 -23.76 -9.14
N ASN A 367 -10.65 -22.63 -9.52
CA ASN A 367 -9.43 -22.16 -8.87
C ASN A 367 -9.69 -21.06 -7.84
N THR A 368 -10.92 -20.82 -7.36
CA THR A 368 -11.19 -19.75 -6.38
C THR A 368 -10.31 -19.92 -5.13
N GLU A 369 -10.22 -21.13 -4.58
CA GLU A 369 -9.36 -21.42 -3.43
C GLU A 369 -7.87 -21.24 -3.75
N LEU A 370 -7.42 -21.74 -4.91
CA LEU A 370 -6.01 -21.61 -5.33
C LEU A 370 -5.63 -20.13 -5.51
N ALA A 371 -6.46 -19.36 -6.18
CA ALA A 371 -6.25 -17.94 -6.43
C ALA A 371 -6.19 -17.15 -5.12
N PHE A 372 -7.04 -17.46 -4.15
CA PHE A 372 -7.00 -16.84 -2.81
C PHE A 372 -5.67 -17.12 -2.11
N TRP A 373 -5.25 -18.39 -2.00
CA TRP A 373 -4.00 -18.74 -1.32
C TRP A 373 -2.75 -18.24 -2.05
N ALA A 374 -2.82 -18.09 -3.37
CA ALA A 374 -1.75 -17.50 -4.19
C ALA A 374 -1.50 -16.01 -3.90
N GLN A 375 -2.42 -15.33 -3.21
CA GLN A 375 -2.21 -13.94 -2.79
C GLN A 375 -1.16 -13.81 -1.67
N LEU A 376 -0.90 -14.88 -0.90
CA LEU A 376 0.11 -14.86 0.15
C LEU A 376 1.52 -14.95 -0.45
N PRO A 377 2.40 -13.95 -0.24
CA PRO A 377 3.76 -13.99 -0.77
C PRO A 377 4.52 -15.28 -0.41
N GLY A 378 4.92 -16.04 -1.43
CA GLY A 378 5.65 -17.31 -1.28
C GLY A 378 4.83 -18.55 -1.57
N ASN A 379 3.51 -18.42 -1.71
CA ASN A 379 2.60 -19.51 -2.09
C ASN A 379 2.61 -19.80 -3.61
N PHE A 380 3.79 -19.93 -4.22
CA PHE A 380 3.94 -20.15 -5.66
C PHE A 380 3.24 -21.42 -6.16
N SER A 381 3.10 -22.44 -5.32
CA SER A 381 2.43 -23.70 -5.66
C SER A 381 0.93 -23.54 -5.92
N TYR A 382 0.32 -22.48 -5.40
CA TYR A 382 -1.10 -22.18 -5.60
C TYR A 382 -1.37 -21.38 -6.88
N ILE A 383 -0.32 -20.87 -7.55
CA ILE A 383 -0.48 -20.06 -8.77
C ILE A 383 -0.92 -20.96 -9.94
N ALA A 384 -2.21 -20.88 -10.26
CA ALA A 384 -2.84 -21.60 -11.37
C ALA A 384 -2.55 -20.95 -12.73
N ARG A 385 -2.57 -19.61 -12.81
CA ARG A 385 -2.32 -18.84 -14.04
C ARG A 385 -1.02 -18.07 -13.92
N ARG A 386 0.02 -18.58 -14.60
CA ARG A 386 1.34 -17.95 -14.68
C ARG A 386 1.64 -17.55 -16.12
N ALA A 387 2.24 -16.39 -16.30
CA ALA A 387 2.75 -15.92 -17.59
C ALA A 387 4.20 -15.48 -17.44
N LEU A 388 5.04 -15.76 -18.43
CA LEU A 388 6.41 -15.26 -18.43
C LEU A 388 6.38 -13.82 -18.98
N ILE A 389 6.77 -12.82 -18.17
CA ILE A 389 6.84 -11.42 -18.59
C ILE A 389 8.19 -10.82 -18.24
N SER A 390 8.53 -9.68 -18.84
CA SER A 390 9.74 -8.93 -18.52
C SER A 390 9.58 -8.11 -17.23
N SER A 391 10.69 -7.77 -16.59
CA SER A 391 10.75 -6.86 -15.43
C SER A 391 10.20 -5.48 -15.77
N LEU A 392 10.35 -5.02 -17.02
CA LEU A 392 9.79 -3.77 -17.49
C LEU A 392 8.27 -3.81 -17.50
N ASN A 393 7.68 -4.93 -17.96
CA ASN A 393 6.23 -5.11 -17.95
C ASN A 393 5.68 -5.20 -16.52
N PHE A 394 6.38 -5.91 -15.63
CA PHE A 394 6.03 -5.95 -14.22
C PHE A 394 6.09 -4.55 -13.57
N ALA A 395 7.12 -3.76 -13.88
CA ALA A 395 7.26 -2.38 -13.40
C ALA A 395 6.19 -1.41 -13.95
N GLY A 396 5.61 -1.71 -15.11
CA GLY A 396 4.46 -0.99 -15.68
C GLY A 396 3.16 -1.34 -14.93
N LEU A 397 2.90 -2.63 -14.76
CA LEU A 397 1.73 -3.14 -14.03
C LEU A 397 1.74 -2.75 -12.54
N PHE A 398 2.92 -2.73 -11.91
CA PHE A 398 3.09 -2.22 -10.55
C PHE A 398 3.79 -0.86 -10.55
N SER A 399 2.98 0.19 -10.66
CA SER A 399 3.50 1.56 -10.69
C SER A 399 3.81 2.15 -9.30
N GLY A 400 3.38 1.50 -8.21
CA GLY A 400 3.53 2.05 -6.86
C GLY A 400 2.76 3.36 -6.64
N HIS A 401 1.82 3.67 -7.53
CA HIS A 401 0.97 4.85 -7.43
C HIS A 401 -0.05 4.67 -6.31
N ASN A 402 -0.33 5.75 -5.60
CA ASN A 402 -1.38 5.78 -4.61
C ASN A 402 -1.94 7.19 -4.47
N PHE A 403 -3.15 7.30 -3.94
CA PHE A 403 -3.69 8.59 -3.54
C PHE A 403 -3.13 8.96 -2.17
N PRO A 404 -2.72 10.22 -1.95
CA PRO A 404 -2.30 10.69 -0.65
C PRO A 404 -3.37 10.36 0.40
N SER A 405 -2.96 9.70 1.48
CA SER A 405 -3.80 9.45 2.65
C SER A 405 -3.48 10.40 3.81
N GLY A 406 -2.43 11.20 3.68
CA GLY A 406 -1.96 12.08 4.75
C GLY A 406 -1.30 11.28 5.87
N GLN A 407 -1.34 11.79 7.10
CA GLN A 407 -0.69 11.16 8.25
C GLN A 407 -1.63 11.13 9.46
N ARG A 408 -1.68 9.98 10.15
CA ARG A 408 -2.55 9.76 11.33
C ARG A 408 -1.78 9.67 12.64
N GLU A 409 -0.56 9.12 12.59
CA GLU A 409 0.28 8.86 13.75
C GLU A 409 1.61 9.60 13.63
N GLY A 410 2.31 9.80 14.76
CA GLY A 410 3.60 10.49 14.77
C GLY A 410 3.50 11.98 14.37
N LEU A 411 2.33 12.58 14.58
CA LEU A 411 2.03 13.97 14.23
C LEU A 411 2.60 14.95 15.25
N HIS A 412 3.08 16.11 14.79
CA HIS A 412 3.59 17.17 15.67
C HIS A 412 2.54 17.62 16.71
N TRP A 413 1.30 17.84 16.26
CA TRP A 413 0.17 18.16 17.14
C TRP A 413 -0.61 16.91 17.62
N LYS A 414 -0.01 15.73 17.48
CA LYS A 414 -0.52 14.42 17.94
C LYS A 414 -1.87 13.97 17.37
N ARG A 415 -2.53 14.80 16.54
CA ARG A 415 -3.83 14.51 15.91
C ARG A 415 -3.92 15.18 14.54
N PRO A 416 -4.63 14.57 13.58
CA PRO A 416 -4.95 15.21 12.30
C PRO A 416 -5.77 16.47 12.49
N ILE A 417 -5.63 17.44 11.57
CA ILE A 417 -6.38 18.69 11.61
C ILE A 417 -7.76 18.51 11.01
N ALA A 418 -7.83 17.92 9.82
CA ALA A 418 -9.07 17.72 9.09
C ALA A 418 -9.00 16.45 8.25
N LEU A 419 -10.16 15.86 7.95
CA LEU A 419 -10.29 14.79 6.99
C LEU A 419 -10.79 15.40 5.69
N LEU A 420 -10.04 15.26 4.60
CA LEU A 420 -10.46 15.73 3.28
C LEU A 420 -10.73 14.54 2.38
N GLU A 421 -11.62 14.72 1.40
CA GLU A 421 -11.90 13.71 0.37
C GLU A 421 -11.01 13.98 -0.85
N THR A 422 -10.32 12.95 -1.35
CA THR A 422 -9.58 13.04 -2.63
C THR A 422 -10.50 12.78 -3.83
N THR A 423 -10.01 13.08 -5.04
CA THR A 423 -10.71 12.79 -6.30
C THR A 423 -11.03 11.31 -6.55
N SER A 424 -10.50 10.39 -5.73
CA SER A 424 -10.70 8.95 -5.84
C SER A 424 -11.40 8.34 -4.62
N GLN A 425 -12.17 9.19 -3.92
CA GLN A 425 -12.95 8.82 -2.75
C GLN A 425 -12.05 8.22 -1.66
N THR A 426 -10.81 8.69 -1.53
CA THR A 426 -9.93 8.28 -0.43
C THR A 426 -9.93 9.32 0.68
N ALA A 427 -9.84 8.86 1.92
CA ALA A 427 -9.69 9.74 3.08
C ALA A 427 -8.26 10.30 3.14
N TYR A 428 -8.14 11.63 3.17
CA TYR A 428 -6.88 12.36 3.34
C TYR A 428 -6.83 13.05 4.69
N TYR A 429 -6.01 12.52 5.60
CA TYR A 429 -5.81 13.06 6.94
C TYR A 429 -4.82 14.24 6.88
N PHE A 430 -5.37 15.45 6.72
CA PHE A 430 -4.61 16.67 6.54
C PHE A 430 -3.93 17.12 7.82
N ASN A 431 -2.67 17.56 7.68
CA ASN A 431 -1.84 18.13 8.73
C ASN A 431 -1.04 19.30 8.14
N PHE A 432 -0.81 20.34 8.95
CA PHE A 432 0.05 21.45 8.53
C PHE A 432 1.54 21.09 8.51
N HIS A 433 1.96 20.19 9.40
CA HIS A 433 3.38 19.97 9.68
C HIS A 433 3.97 18.88 8.81
N VAL A 434 5.11 19.16 8.20
CA VAL A 434 6.08 18.15 7.78
C VAL A 434 7.18 18.17 8.83
N HIS A 435 7.32 17.09 9.59
CA HIS A 435 8.08 17.07 10.84
C HIS A 435 7.57 18.13 11.82
N ASP A 436 8.33 19.19 12.05
CA ASP A 436 8.03 20.30 12.96
C ASP A 436 7.70 21.62 12.22
N VAL A 437 7.76 21.64 10.89
CA VAL A 437 7.53 22.85 10.08
C VAL A 437 6.11 22.85 9.49
N GLY A 438 5.29 23.83 9.88
CA GLY A 438 3.86 23.93 9.56
C GLY A 438 3.48 24.85 8.39
N HIS A 439 4.40 25.18 7.47
CA HIS A 439 4.12 26.12 6.39
C HIS A 439 3.35 25.48 5.23
N PHE A 440 2.31 26.17 4.74
CA PHE A 440 1.55 25.76 3.57
C PHE A 440 1.07 26.97 2.77
N THR A 441 0.78 26.77 1.49
CA THR A 441 0.28 27.81 0.58
C THR A 441 -0.97 27.33 -0.13
N VAL A 442 -1.96 28.20 -0.28
CA VAL A 442 -3.21 27.93 -1.02
C VAL A 442 -3.26 28.83 -2.26
N PHE A 443 -3.28 28.22 -3.44
CA PHE A 443 -3.39 28.93 -4.71
C PHE A 443 -4.81 28.81 -5.29
N GLY A 444 -5.26 29.86 -5.99
CA GLY A 444 -6.54 29.85 -6.70
C GLY A 444 -6.97 31.26 -7.14
N PRO A 445 -7.80 31.39 -8.19
CA PRO A 445 -8.32 32.68 -8.63
C PRO A 445 -9.28 33.29 -7.58
N THR A 446 -9.62 34.57 -7.74
CA THR A 446 -10.67 35.20 -6.91
C THR A 446 -11.99 34.45 -7.08
N GLY A 447 -12.72 34.22 -5.98
CA GLY A 447 -13.97 33.45 -5.98
C GLY A 447 -13.80 31.92 -5.93
N SER A 448 -12.58 31.38 -5.95
CA SER A 448 -12.36 29.92 -5.92
C SER A 448 -12.52 29.25 -4.54
N GLY A 449 -12.94 30.00 -3.51
CA GLY A 449 -13.12 29.47 -2.15
C GLY A 449 -11.86 29.48 -1.25
N LYS A 450 -10.79 30.20 -1.59
CA LYS A 450 -9.56 30.27 -0.75
C LYS A 450 -9.85 30.64 0.72
N THR A 451 -10.61 31.70 0.94
CA THR A 451 -11.00 32.16 2.29
C THR A 451 -11.81 31.10 3.03
N VAL A 452 -12.65 30.35 2.33
CA VAL A 452 -13.45 29.25 2.90
C VAL A 452 -12.54 28.13 3.39
N VAL A 453 -11.59 27.68 2.56
CA VAL A 453 -10.63 26.63 2.94
C VAL A 453 -9.76 27.08 4.13
N LEU A 454 -9.22 28.30 4.11
CA LEU A 454 -8.39 28.81 5.21
C LEU A 454 -9.18 28.92 6.51
N SER A 455 -10.41 29.44 6.46
CA SER A 455 -11.29 29.54 7.62
C SER A 455 -11.68 28.15 8.15
N PHE A 456 -12.03 27.22 7.26
CA PHE A 456 -12.31 25.84 7.64
C PHE A 456 -11.12 25.18 8.33
N LEU A 457 -9.92 25.26 7.75
CA LEU A 457 -8.72 24.68 8.35
C LEU A 457 -8.37 25.32 9.70
N MET A 458 -8.59 26.63 9.88
CA MET A 458 -8.41 27.30 11.16
C MET A 458 -9.42 26.86 12.21
N ALA A 459 -10.71 26.72 11.84
CA ALA A 459 -11.73 26.17 12.73
C ALA A 459 -11.39 24.75 13.15
N GLN A 460 -11.01 23.91 12.18
CA GLN A 460 -10.61 22.53 12.42
C GLN A 460 -9.37 22.43 13.31
N ALA A 461 -8.39 23.33 13.13
CA ALA A 461 -7.20 23.41 13.99
C ALA A 461 -7.52 23.68 15.46
N MET A 462 -8.70 24.24 15.76
CA MET A 462 -9.10 24.44 17.15
C MET A 462 -9.10 23.13 17.90
N ARG A 463 -9.42 21.96 17.30
CA ARG A 463 -9.50 20.65 17.98
C ARG A 463 -8.26 20.23 18.77
N ILE A 464 -7.12 20.87 18.53
CA ILE A 464 -5.83 20.58 19.14
C ILE A 464 -5.78 21.10 20.59
N SER A 465 -5.17 20.31 21.48
CA SER A 465 -4.93 20.69 22.88
C SER A 465 -3.43 20.64 23.21
N PRO A 466 -2.83 21.73 23.74
CA PRO A 466 -3.45 23.03 24.02
C PRO A 466 -3.87 23.78 22.73
N ARG A 467 -4.90 24.64 22.83
CA ARG A 467 -5.45 25.36 21.68
C ARG A 467 -4.37 26.22 21.00
N PRO A 468 -4.24 26.16 19.66
CA PRO A 468 -3.30 27.00 18.95
C PRO A 468 -3.72 28.47 19.03
N ARG A 469 -2.74 29.37 19.11
CA ARG A 469 -2.98 30.81 18.92
C ARG A 469 -3.05 31.10 17.43
N CYS A 470 -4.15 31.66 16.98
CA CYS A 470 -4.36 31.98 15.57
C CYS A 470 -4.42 33.48 15.36
N VAL A 471 -3.68 33.95 14.35
CA VAL A 471 -3.71 35.33 13.85
C VAL A 471 -4.12 35.26 12.40
N TYR A 472 -5.13 36.05 12.01
CA TYR A 472 -5.71 36.03 10.68
C TYR A 472 -5.60 37.42 10.05
N PHE A 473 -4.80 37.55 8.99
CA PHE A 473 -4.72 38.77 8.20
C PHE A 473 -5.75 38.70 7.08
N ASP A 474 -6.78 39.54 7.17
CA ASP A 474 -7.92 39.52 6.27
C ASP A 474 -7.91 40.73 5.32
N TYR A 475 -8.41 40.52 4.11
CA TYR A 475 -8.55 41.55 3.10
C TYR A 475 -10.02 41.67 2.69
N MET A 476 -10.53 42.90 2.62
CA MET A 476 -11.94 43.22 2.32
C MET A 476 -12.97 42.59 3.29
N ARG A 477 -12.58 42.34 4.54
CA ARG A 477 -13.48 41.86 5.61
C ARG A 477 -14.13 40.50 5.31
N GLY A 478 -13.48 39.65 4.50
CA GLY A 478 -14.01 38.35 4.10
C GLY A 478 -14.08 37.32 5.23
N ALA A 479 -13.27 37.47 6.29
CA ALA A 479 -13.21 36.54 7.41
C ALA A 479 -13.78 37.11 8.72
N GLU A 480 -14.32 38.33 8.73
CA GLU A 480 -14.78 39.00 9.96
C GLU A 480 -15.82 38.18 10.72
N LEU A 481 -16.89 37.76 10.04
CA LEU A 481 -17.97 36.99 10.67
C LEU A 481 -17.45 35.67 11.25
N PHE A 482 -16.53 35.02 10.54
CA PHE A 482 -15.89 33.79 10.98
C PHE A 482 -15.04 34.01 12.24
N ILE A 483 -14.19 35.04 12.26
CA ILE A 483 -13.33 35.37 13.41
C ILE A 483 -14.16 35.70 14.64
N ARG A 484 -15.25 36.46 14.47
CA ARG A 484 -16.18 36.77 15.56
C ARG A 484 -16.91 35.51 16.05
N ALA A 485 -17.34 34.63 15.15
CA ALA A 485 -17.97 33.35 15.51
C ALA A 485 -17.03 32.43 16.30
N LEU A 486 -15.72 32.47 16.01
CA LEU A 486 -14.69 31.79 16.81
C LEU A 486 -14.49 32.39 18.22
N GLY A 487 -15.11 33.53 18.53
CA GLY A 487 -14.85 34.28 19.77
C GLY A 487 -13.57 35.11 19.70
N GLY A 488 -13.00 35.30 18.50
CA GLY A 488 -11.82 36.12 18.28
C GLY A 488 -12.11 37.62 18.29
N ARG A 489 -11.04 38.41 18.41
CA ARG A 489 -11.09 39.87 18.24
C ARG A 489 -10.79 40.22 16.78
N TYR A 490 -11.58 41.12 16.21
CA TYR A 490 -11.40 41.59 14.83
C TYR A 490 -11.25 43.11 14.84
N GLU A 491 -10.08 43.59 14.42
CA GLU A 491 -9.72 45.00 14.35
C GLU A 491 -9.56 45.41 12.88
N VAL A 492 -10.14 46.53 12.48
CA VAL A 492 -10.01 47.08 11.12
C VAL A 492 -8.97 48.19 11.14
N MET A 493 -7.98 48.09 10.25
CA MET A 493 -7.05 49.20 10.03
C MET A 493 -7.70 50.22 9.09
N GLU A 494 -8.26 51.28 9.66
CA GLU A 494 -8.84 52.37 8.88
C GLU A 494 -7.82 53.52 8.69
N PRO A 495 -7.75 54.11 7.48
CA PRO A 495 -6.95 55.32 7.28
C PRO A 495 -7.32 56.40 8.30
N MET A 496 -6.31 57.11 8.81
CA MET A 496 -6.46 58.22 9.75
C MET A 496 -7.01 57.84 11.15
N GLN A 497 -7.10 56.55 11.47
CA GLN A 497 -7.43 56.08 12.83
C GLN A 497 -6.22 55.44 13.50
N ALA A 498 -6.09 55.65 14.80
CA ALA A 498 -5.02 55.05 15.59
C ALA A 498 -5.26 53.53 15.70
N THR A 499 -4.34 52.74 15.17
CA THR A 499 -4.42 51.27 15.20
C THR A 499 -3.92 50.66 16.51
N GLY A 500 -3.15 51.40 17.31
CA GLY A 500 -2.47 50.89 18.50
C GLY A 500 -1.33 49.91 18.20
N PHE A 501 -0.94 49.75 16.94
CA PHE A 501 0.08 48.76 16.51
C PHE A 501 1.47 49.37 16.28
N ALA A 502 1.68 50.65 16.60
CA ALA A 502 2.96 51.31 16.41
C ALA A 502 3.99 50.80 17.43
N PRO A 503 4.98 49.96 17.04
CA PRO A 503 5.89 49.35 18.00
C PRO A 503 6.73 50.40 18.75
N LEU A 504 7.08 51.50 18.08
CA LEU A 504 7.83 52.61 18.68
C LEU A 504 7.04 53.40 19.74
N GLN A 505 5.75 53.11 19.93
CA GLN A 505 4.92 53.69 20.99
C GLN A 505 4.80 52.78 22.22
N LEU A 506 5.48 51.62 22.24
CA LEU A 506 5.55 50.76 23.42
C LEU A 506 6.18 51.50 24.61
N GLU A 507 5.78 51.12 25.82
CA GLU A 507 6.36 51.67 27.05
C GLU A 507 7.87 51.46 27.10
N ASP A 508 8.58 52.43 27.68
CA ASP A 508 10.03 52.42 27.75
C ASP A 508 10.55 51.44 28.81
N THR A 509 10.56 50.15 28.46
CA THR A 509 11.05 49.04 29.28
C THR A 509 12.26 48.37 28.63
N ALA A 510 13.10 47.72 29.43
CA ALA A 510 14.27 47.01 28.92
C ALA A 510 13.90 45.94 27.87
N GLU A 511 12.80 45.20 28.10
CA GLU A 511 12.28 44.18 27.18
C GLU A 511 11.81 44.80 25.85
N ASN A 512 11.05 45.90 25.91
CA ASN A 512 10.57 46.60 24.71
C ASN A 512 11.73 47.21 23.90
N ARG A 513 12.74 47.80 24.56
CA ARG A 513 13.94 48.31 23.86
C ARG A 513 14.65 47.21 23.08
N THR A 514 14.88 46.05 23.70
CA THR A 514 15.51 44.90 23.03
C THR A 514 14.68 44.43 21.82
N PHE A 515 13.36 44.34 21.96
CA PHE A 515 12.47 44.03 20.85
C PHE A 515 12.57 45.07 19.71
N LEU A 516 12.54 46.37 20.04
CA LEU A 516 12.59 47.45 19.07
C LEU A 516 13.94 47.53 18.34
N GLU A 517 15.05 47.33 19.05
CA GLU A 517 16.38 47.21 18.42
C GLU A 517 16.42 46.06 17.41
N GLY A 518 15.86 44.89 17.78
CA GLY A 518 15.75 43.74 16.88
C GLY A 518 14.89 44.02 15.65
N LEU A 519 13.71 44.64 15.86
CA LEU A 519 12.80 45.03 14.79
C LEU A 519 13.44 46.04 13.84
N LEU A 520 14.06 47.10 14.37
CA LEU A 520 14.71 48.12 13.56
C LEU A 520 15.91 47.55 12.80
N ARG A 521 16.69 46.65 13.41
CA ARG A 521 17.76 45.96 12.70
C ARG A 521 17.20 45.16 11.52
N TYR A 522 16.16 44.34 11.74
CA TYR A 522 15.51 43.56 10.68
C TYR A 522 14.92 44.41 9.55
N LEU A 523 14.43 45.61 9.84
CA LEU A 523 13.89 46.52 8.81
C LEU A 523 14.97 47.25 8.02
N LEU A 524 16.15 47.48 8.62
CA LEU A 524 17.24 48.27 8.05
C LEU A 524 18.32 47.42 7.37
N THR A 525 18.36 46.11 7.64
CA THR A 525 19.25 45.12 7.00
C THR A 525 18.44 44.17 6.17
#